data_AF-A0A832B523-F1
#
_entry.id   AF-A0A832B523-F1
#
_cell.length_a   1.000
_cell.length_b   1.000
_cell.length_c   1.000
_cell.angle_alpha   90.00
_cell.angle_beta   90.00
_cell.angle_gamma   90.00
#
_symmetry.space_group_name_H-M   'P 1'
#
loop_
_entity.id
_entity.type
_entity.pdbx_description
1 polymer ?
#
loop_
_entity_poly.entity_id
_entity_poly.type
_entity_poly.pdbx_seq_one_letter_code
_entity_poly.pdbx_strand_id
1 'polypeptide(L)'
;MDKTLVCRECGASFVFTQGEQEFYQSRGLANPPSRCPKCRAARRAQQAGAATPPAGRPAESRPMYPATCARCGQPTQVPFQPRGDRPVYCSSCFHVERTTSIAPSWAAVPSSSRPSYAELPPEEARRERRNRKAERIERGDRVRYNRRSRDYFDDEYEEDY
;
A
#
# COMPACT_ATOMS: atom_id res chain seq x y z
N MET A 1 -5.61 -13.99 29.90
CA MET A 1 -4.35 -14.74 30.13
C MET A 1 -3.26 -14.22 29.22
N ASP A 2 -2.09 -13.97 29.80
CA ASP A 2 -0.92 -13.48 29.07
C ASP A 2 -0.31 -14.59 28.21
N LYS A 3 0.25 -14.22 27.05
CA LYS A 3 0.88 -15.16 26.12
C LYS A 3 2.34 -14.78 25.93
N THR A 4 3.25 -15.75 26.07
CA THR A 4 4.65 -15.53 25.75
C THR A 4 4.90 -15.84 24.28
N LEU A 5 5.47 -14.89 23.54
CA LEU A 5 5.78 -14.99 22.11
C LEU A 5 7.28 -14.83 21.87
N VAL A 6 7.76 -15.35 20.74
CA VAL A 6 9.17 -15.24 20.33
C VAL A 6 9.30 -14.17 19.25
N CYS A 7 10.24 -13.25 19.44
CA CYS A 7 10.52 -12.21 18.45
C CYS A 7 11.15 -12.81 17.20
N ARG A 8 10.55 -12.56 16.02
CA ARG A 8 11.09 -13.02 14.73
C ARG A 8 12.45 -12.40 14.36
N GLU A 9 12.84 -11.30 14.98
CA GLU A 9 14.05 -10.55 14.59
C GLU A 9 15.23 -10.78 15.53
N CYS A 10 15.01 -10.83 16.85
CA CYS A 10 16.10 -11.05 17.82
C CYS A 10 16.00 -12.39 18.57
N GLY A 11 14.97 -13.20 18.32
CA GLY A 11 14.76 -14.48 19.01
C GLY A 11 14.38 -14.37 20.48
N ALA A 12 14.39 -13.18 21.07
CA ALA A 12 14.01 -13.00 22.47
C ALA A 12 12.53 -13.29 22.70
N SER A 13 12.21 -13.96 23.81
CA SER A 13 10.85 -14.09 24.31
C SER A 13 10.34 -12.75 24.85
N PHE A 14 9.06 -12.47 24.62
CA PHE A 14 8.38 -11.31 25.17
C PHE A 14 6.93 -11.65 25.52
N VAL A 15 6.37 -10.92 26.48
CA VAL A 15 5.01 -11.15 26.97
C VAL A 15 4.03 -10.29 26.17
N PHE A 16 2.99 -10.93 25.65
CA PHE A 16 1.81 -10.32 25.07
C PHE A 16 0.70 -10.36 26.12
N THR A 17 0.58 -9.27 26.87
CA THR A 17 -0.29 -9.20 28.05
C THR A 17 -1.76 -9.22 27.65
N GLN A 18 -2.64 -9.54 28.59
CA GLN A 18 -4.08 -9.50 28.38
C GLN A 18 -4.56 -8.11 27.94
N GLY A 19 -4.04 -7.03 28.53
CA GLY A 19 -4.38 -5.67 28.12
C GLY A 19 -3.96 -5.34 26.68
N GLU A 20 -2.80 -5.85 26.23
CA GLU A 20 -2.38 -5.71 24.83
C GLU A 20 -3.27 -6.55 23.89
N GLN A 21 -3.73 -7.73 24.32
CA GLN A 21 -4.67 -8.55 23.55
C GLN A 21 -6.02 -7.85 23.36
N GLU A 22 -6.58 -7.25 24.41
CA GLU A 22 -7.81 -6.47 24.36
C GLU A 22 -7.66 -5.23 23.46
N PHE A 23 -6.50 -4.57 23.50
CA PHE A 23 -6.18 -3.48 22.59
C PHE A 23 -6.16 -3.93 21.12
N TYR A 24 -5.56 -5.08 20.83
CA TYR A 24 -5.53 -5.63 19.46
C TYR A 24 -6.95 -6.00 19.00
N GLN A 25 -7.75 -6.62 19.86
CA GLN A 25 -9.13 -6.98 19.54
C GLN A 25 -10.01 -5.75 19.27
N SER A 26 -9.96 -4.73 20.13
CA SER A 26 -10.76 -3.49 19.95
C SER A 26 -10.40 -2.71 18.68
N ARG A 27 -9.17 -2.87 18.18
CA ARG A 27 -8.71 -2.28 16.93
C ARG A 27 -8.94 -3.17 15.71
N GLY A 28 -9.50 -4.37 15.88
CA GLY A 28 -9.69 -5.35 14.81
C GLY A 28 -8.39 -5.99 14.31
N LEU A 29 -7.32 -5.96 15.11
CA LEU A 29 -6.05 -6.61 14.79
C LEU A 29 -6.10 -8.08 15.22
N ALA A 30 -6.43 -8.97 14.28
CA ALA A 30 -6.48 -10.41 14.52
C ALA A 30 -5.10 -11.06 14.73
N ASN A 31 -4.04 -10.43 14.24
CA ASN A 31 -2.69 -10.99 14.26
C ASN A 31 -1.89 -10.49 15.47
N PRO A 32 -1.29 -11.39 16.27
CA PRO A 32 -0.44 -11.00 17.38
C PRO A 32 0.85 -10.33 16.89
N PRO A 33 1.52 -9.52 17.74
CA PRO A 33 2.80 -8.92 17.38
C PRO A 33 3.84 -9.99 17.06
N SER A 34 4.51 -9.86 15.91
CA SER A 34 5.59 -10.76 15.49
C SER A 34 6.97 -10.35 16.01
N ARG A 35 7.07 -9.16 16.63
CA ARG A 35 8.33 -8.55 17.09
C ARG A 35 8.15 -7.99 18.49
N CYS A 36 9.19 -8.14 19.31
CA CYS A 36 9.21 -7.58 20.65
C CYS A 36 9.19 -6.03 20.63
N PRO A 37 8.80 -5.38 21.74
CA PRO A 37 8.74 -3.92 21.83
C PRO A 37 10.04 -3.22 21.42
N LYS A 38 11.20 -3.78 21.77
CA LYS A 38 12.52 -3.23 21.41
C LYS A 38 12.74 -3.21 19.90
N CYS A 39 12.50 -4.32 19.21
CA CYS A 39 12.61 -4.42 17.76
C CYS A 39 11.59 -3.53 17.03
N ARG A 40 10.37 -3.42 17.56
CA ARG A 40 9.35 -2.48 17.03
C ARG A 40 9.82 -1.03 17.17
N ALA A 41 10.36 -0.65 18.33
CA ALA A 41 10.87 0.70 18.57
C ALA A 41 12.08 1.04 17.71
N ALA A 42 13.06 0.12 17.60
CA ALA A 42 14.24 0.30 16.75
C ALA A 42 13.86 0.49 15.28
N ARG A 43 12.90 -0.30 14.79
CA ARG A 43 12.41 -0.16 13.41
C ARG A 43 11.63 1.13 13.19
N ARG A 44 10.82 1.55 14.17
CA ARG A 44 10.18 2.86 14.12
C ARG A 44 11.20 3.99 14.09
N ALA A 45 12.30 3.89 14.84
CA ALA A 45 13.38 4.88 14.83
C ALA A 45 14.12 4.92 13.48
N GLN A 46 14.44 3.76 12.90
CA GLN A 46 15.02 3.65 11.56
C GLN A 46 14.08 4.23 10.48
N GLN A 47 12.77 3.97 10.60
CA GLN A 47 11.76 4.50 9.69
C GLN A 47 11.46 5.97 9.94
N ALA A 48 11.56 6.47 11.17
CA ALA A 48 11.44 7.90 11.47
C ALA A 48 12.58 8.71 10.83
N GLY A 49 13.77 8.11 10.65
CA GLY A 49 14.83 8.67 9.81
C GLY A 49 14.52 8.70 8.31
N ALA A 50 13.52 7.93 7.85
CA ALA A 50 13.04 7.90 6.46
C ALA A 50 11.69 8.59 6.23
N ALA A 51 10.90 8.81 7.29
CA ALA A 51 9.63 9.53 7.29
C ALA A 51 9.81 11.03 7.59
N THR A 52 11.00 11.43 8.05
CA THR A 52 11.48 12.80 7.87
C THR A 52 11.85 12.94 6.40
N PRO A 53 11.36 13.93 5.63
CA PRO A 53 12.03 14.28 4.38
C PRO A 53 13.52 14.42 4.70
N PRO A 54 14.44 13.85 3.90
CA PRO A 54 15.82 13.63 4.32
C PRO A 54 16.37 14.90 4.96
N ALA A 55 16.65 14.83 6.27
CA ALA A 55 17.38 15.86 6.97
C ALA A 55 18.78 15.90 6.35
N GLY A 56 19.00 16.88 5.47
CA GLY A 56 20.34 17.13 4.91
C GLY A 56 20.62 16.55 3.53
N ARG A 57 19.66 16.59 2.59
CA ARG A 57 20.06 17.26 1.34
C ARG A 57 19.89 18.75 1.60
N PRO A 58 20.89 19.62 1.37
CA PRO A 58 20.58 21.04 1.30
C PRO A 58 19.38 21.16 0.37
N ALA A 59 18.42 22.01 0.72
CA ALA A 59 17.43 22.46 -0.22
C ALA A 59 18.19 23.21 -1.31
N GLU A 60 18.88 22.48 -2.20
CA GLU A 60 19.26 22.95 -3.50
C GLU A 60 17.95 23.45 -4.07
N SER A 61 17.86 24.76 -4.15
CA SER A 61 16.64 25.54 -4.28
C SER A 61 15.85 25.00 -5.46
N ARG A 62 14.94 24.04 -5.21
CA ARG A 62 14.09 23.49 -6.26
C ARG A 62 13.33 24.70 -6.81
N PRO A 63 13.45 25.01 -8.11
CA PRO A 63 12.84 26.20 -8.65
C PRO A 63 11.33 26.13 -8.42
N MET A 64 10.80 27.18 -7.80
CA MET A 64 9.36 27.38 -7.66
C MET A 64 8.83 27.93 -8.98
N TYR A 65 7.85 27.25 -9.55
CA TYR A 65 7.22 27.68 -10.79
C TYR A 65 5.95 28.48 -10.49
N PRO A 66 5.75 29.65 -11.13
CA PRO A 66 4.49 30.38 -11.00
C PRO A 66 3.36 29.61 -11.68
N ALA A 67 2.20 29.57 -11.04
CA ALA A 67 0.98 28.98 -11.57
C ALA A 67 -0.25 29.75 -11.06
N THR A 68 -1.35 29.69 -11.80
CA THR A 68 -2.63 30.27 -11.36
C THR A 68 -3.49 29.18 -10.74
N CYS A 69 -4.02 29.41 -9.54
CA CYS A 69 -4.92 28.46 -8.89
C CYS A 69 -6.22 28.30 -9.71
N ALA A 70 -6.55 27.07 -10.12
CA ALA A 70 -7.73 26.78 -10.93
C ALA A 70 -9.07 27.03 -10.21
N ARG A 71 -9.06 27.11 -8.87
CA ARG A 71 -10.27 27.33 -8.06
C ARG A 71 -10.51 28.80 -7.70
N CYS A 72 -9.49 29.50 -7.21
CA CYS A 72 -9.63 30.86 -6.71
C CYS A 72 -8.96 31.93 -7.60
N GLY A 73 -8.26 31.53 -8.66
CA GLY A 73 -7.60 32.44 -9.61
C GLY A 73 -6.35 33.16 -9.08
N GLN A 74 -5.96 32.94 -7.83
CA GLN A 74 -4.79 33.62 -7.25
C GLN A 74 -3.46 33.06 -7.78
N PRO A 75 -2.42 33.89 -7.94
CA PRO A 75 -1.08 33.44 -8.29
C PRO A 75 -0.49 32.63 -7.13
N THR A 76 0.08 31.46 -7.45
CA THR A 76 0.70 30.55 -6.47
C THR A 76 1.99 29.99 -7.03
N GLN A 77 2.82 29.44 -6.14
CA GLN A 77 4.10 28.84 -6.49
C GLN A 77 4.06 27.35 -6.19
N VAL A 78 4.52 26.54 -7.16
CA VAL A 78 4.52 25.07 -7.05
C VAL A 78 5.91 24.48 -7.32
N PRO A 79 6.28 23.37 -6.65
CA PRO A 79 7.60 22.75 -6.77
C PRO A 79 7.78 21.88 -8.02
N PHE A 80 6.82 21.94 -8.95
CA PHE A 80 6.81 21.21 -10.21
C PHE A 80 6.36 22.15 -11.32
N GLN A 81 6.87 21.98 -12.53
CA GLN A 81 6.44 22.78 -13.67
C GLN A 81 5.02 22.37 -14.09
N PRO A 82 4.04 23.29 -14.09
CA PRO A 82 2.68 22.98 -14.51
C PRO A 82 2.65 22.66 -16.01
N ARG A 83 2.11 21.49 -16.37
CA ARG A 83 2.03 21.01 -17.76
C ARG A 83 0.72 21.33 -18.48
N GLY A 84 -0.27 21.90 -17.78
CA GLY A 84 -1.61 22.19 -18.31
C GLY A 84 -2.57 20.99 -18.28
N ASP A 85 -2.07 19.75 -18.22
CA ASP A 85 -2.90 18.53 -18.21
C ASP A 85 -3.76 18.37 -16.94
N ARG A 86 -3.35 18.99 -15.83
CA ARG A 86 -3.97 18.83 -14.50
C ARG A 86 -4.13 20.21 -13.83
N PRO A 87 -5.26 20.44 -13.13
CA PRO A 87 -5.48 21.70 -12.44
C PRO A 87 -4.48 21.88 -11.29
N VAL A 88 -3.93 23.09 -11.19
CA VAL A 88 -3.06 23.50 -10.10
C VAL A 88 -3.89 24.22 -9.04
N TYR A 89 -3.67 23.90 -7.77
CA TYR A 89 -4.37 24.54 -6.65
C TYR A 89 -3.37 25.16 -5.69
N CYS A 90 -3.71 26.31 -5.12
CA CYS A 90 -2.98 26.86 -3.97
C CYS A 90 -3.14 25.94 -2.76
N SER A 91 -2.25 26.06 -1.77
CA SER A 91 -2.24 25.16 -0.61
C SER A 91 -3.62 25.01 0.04
N SER A 92 -4.33 26.11 0.32
CA SER A 92 -5.67 26.08 0.92
C SER A 92 -6.70 25.36 0.06
N CYS A 93 -6.76 25.66 -1.24
CA CYS A 93 -7.68 24.99 -2.16
C CYS A 93 -7.33 23.51 -2.34
N PHE A 94 -6.04 23.15 -2.33
CA PHE A 94 -5.58 21.76 -2.42
C PHE A 94 -6.01 20.93 -1.21
N HIS A 95 -6.01 21.52 0.01
CA HIS A 95 -6.53 20.84 1.20
C HIS A 95 -8.01 20.50 1.06
N VAL A 96 -8.81 21.45 0.58
CA VAL A 96 -10.24 21.23 0.36
C VAL A 96 -10.45 20.20 -0.76
N GLU A 97 -9.78 20.36 -1.90
CA GLU A 97 -9.92 19.47 -3.06
C GLU A 97 -9.57 18.03 -2.71
N ARG A 98 -8.48 17.80 -1.95
CA ARG A 98 -8.10 16.45 -1.50
C ARG A 98 -9.11 15.84 -0.52
N THR A 99 -9.87 16.66 0.22
CA THR A 99 -10.92 16.16 1.12
C THR A 99 -12.25 15.94 0.41
N THR A 100 -12.55 16.70 -0.65
CA THR A 100 -13.81 16.62 -1.40
C THR A 100 -13.75 15.66 -2.57
N SER A 101 -12.57 15.43 -3.16
CA SER A 101 -12.38 14.42 -4.19
C SER A 101 -12.51 13.03 -3.58
N ILE A 102 -13.71 12.47 -3.75
CA ILE A 102 -14.02 11.05 -3.60
C ILE A 102 -12.91 10.26 -4.28
N ALA A 103 -12.45 9.25 -3.57
CA ALA A 103 -11.25 8.44 -3.77
C ALA A 103 -10.85 8.18 -5.23
N PRO A 104 -9.53 7.98 -5.51
CA PRO A 104 -9.01 7.70 -6.86
C PRO A 104 -9.85 6.65 -7.59
N SER A 105 -9.91 6.70 -8.93
CA SER A 105 -10.78 5.84 -9.76
C SER A 105 -10.72 4.33 -9.48
N TRP A 106 -9.68 3.82 -8.81
CA TRP A 106 -9.62 2.43 -8.32
C TRP A 106 -10.52 2.13 -7.10
N ALA A 107 -10.93 3.17 -6.37
CA ALA A 107 -11.75 3.12 -5.17
C ALA A 107 -13.23 3.44 -5.42
N ALA A 108 -13.60 3.79 -6.67
CA ALA A 108 -14.98 4.04 -7.10
C ALA A 108 -15.69 2.75 -7.56
N VAL A 109 -15.29 1.57 -7.07
CA VAL A 109 -16.14 0.39 -7.15
C VAL A 109 -17.09 0.41 -5.94
N PRO A 110 -18.40 0.67 -6.11
CA PRO A 110 -19.33 0.55 -5.01
C PRO A 110 -19.21 -0.86 -4.43
N SER A 111 -19.25 -0.98 -3.09
CA SER A 111 -19.10 -2.26 -2.40
C SER A 111 -20.07 -3.33 -2.96
N SER A 112 -21.21 -2.88 -3.49
CA SER A 112 -22.25 -3.67 -4.15
C SER A 112 -21.79 -4.39 -5.42
N SER A 113 -20.71 -3.95 -6.07
CA SER A 113 -20.14 -4.57 -7.28
C SER A 113 -18.99 -5.54 -6.98
N ARG A 114 -18.61 -5.69 -5.69
CA ARG A 114 -17.71 -6.76 -5.25
C ARG A 114 -18.60 -7.92 -4.78
N PRO A 115 -18.66 -9.06 -5.49
CA PRO A 115 -19.39 -10.19 -4.99
C PRO A 115 -18.80 -10.64 -3.65
N SER A 116 -19.71 -10.91 -2.72
CA SER A 116 -19.42 -11.50 -1.43
C SER A 116 -18.82 -12.88 -1.64
N TYR A 117 -17.49 -12.95 -1.67
CA TYR A 117 -16.76 -14.23 -1.75
C TYR A 117 -16.96 -15.09 -0.49
N ALA A 118 -17.67 -14.58 0.53
CA ALA A 118 -17.99 -15.30 1.75
C ALA A 118 -19.25 -16.18 1.63
N GLU A 119 -20.10 -15.95 0.61
CA GLU A 119 -21.39 -16.64 0.46
C GLU A 119 -21.44 -17.63 -0.71
N LEU A 120 -20.40 -17.66 -1.55
CA LEU A 120 -20.32 -18.58 -2.69
C LEU A 120 -19.61 -19.90 -2.30
N PRO A 121 -20.15 -21.07 -2.69
CA PRO A 121 -19.46 -22.34 -2.58
C PRO A 121 -18.05 -22.28 -3.21
N PRO A 122 -17.03 -22.92 -2.61
CA PRO A 122 -15.63 -22.82 -3.05
C PRO A 122 -15.39 -23.10 -4.54
N GLU A 123 -16.18 -23.98 -5.16
CA GLU A 123 -16.08 -24.33 -6.59
C GLU A 123 -16.57 -23.21 -7.51
N GLU A 124 -17.67 -22.54 -7.18
CA GLU A 124 -18.18 -21.40 -7.94
C GLU A 124 -17.22 -20.22 -7.86
N ALA A 125 -16.67 -20.00 -6.67
CA ALA A 125 -15.71 -18.94 -6.39
C ALA A 125 -14.39 -19.13 -7.19
N ARG A 126 -13.95 -20.39 -7.38
CA ARG A 126 -12.83 -20.75 -8.28
C ARG A 126 -13.17 -20.51 -9.75
N ARG A 127 -14.38 -20.86 -10.19
CA ARG A 127 -14.87 -20.66 -11.57
C ARG A 127 -14.96 -19.17 -11.90
N GLU A 128 -15.50 -18.36 -11.00
CA GLU A 128 -15.63 -16.91 -11.21
C GLU A 128 -14.26 -16.21 -11.32
N ARG A 129 -13.27 -16.62 -10.51
CA ARG A 129 -11.88 -16.14 -10.62
C ARG A 129 -11.26 -16.45 -11.98
N ARG A 130 -11.55 -17.63 -12.54
CA ARG A 130 -11.09 -18.04 -13.87
C ARG A 130 -11.73 -17.16 -14.96
N ASN A 131 -13.03 -16.93 -14.86
CA ASN A 131 -13.78 -16.10 -15.83
C ASN A 131 -13.26 -14.65 -15.82
N ARG A 132 -13.07 -14.02 -14.66
CA ARG A 132 -12.50 -12.65 -14.61
C ARG A 132 -11.09 -12.56 -15.18
N LYS A 133 -10.27 -13.61 -14.98
CA LYS A 133 -8.92 -13.68 -15.57
C LYS A 133 -9.02 -13.72 -17.09
N ALA A 134 -9.96 -14.49 -17.65
CA ALA A 134 -10.22 -14.55 -19.09
C ALA A 134 -10.74 -13.20 -19.63
N GLU A 135 -11.74 -12.59 -19.01
CA GLU A 135 -12.27 -11.28 -19.43
C GLU A 135 -11.22 -10.18 -19.41
N ARG A 136 -10.30 -10.21 -18.44
CA ARG A 136 -9.19 -9.24 -18.36
C ARG A 136 -8.18 -9.44 -19.50
N ILE A 137 -7.96 -10.68 -19.92
CA ILE A 137 -7.15 -10.99 -21.11
C ILE A 137 -7.85 -10.49 -22.38
N GLU A 138 -9.16 -10.72 -22.50
CA GLU A 138 -9.99 -10.25 -23.63
C GLU A 138 -10.04 -8.72 -23.74
N ARG A 139 -10.10 -8.00 -22.60
CA ARG A 139 -10.00 -6.53 -22.56
C ARG A 139 -8.61 -5.97 -22.89
N GLY A 140 -7.61 -6.83 -23.10
CA GLY A 140 -6.25 -6.40 -23.43
C GLY A 140 -5.49 -5.76 -22.26
N ASP A 141 -5.99 -5.93 -21.03
CA ASP A 141 -5.36 -5.37 -19.82
C ASP A 141 -4.04 -6.09 -19.56
N ARG A 142 -2.91 -5.48 -19.96
CA ARG A 142 -1.56 -6.04 -19.75
C ARG A 142 -1.37 -6.50 -18.31
N VAL A 143 -1.33 -7.81 -18.08
CA VAL A 143 -0.96 -8.40 -16.80
C VAL A 143 0.54 -8.17 -16.63
N ARG A 144 0.94 -7.17 -15.85
CA ARG A 144 2.33 -7.02 -15.42
C ARG A 144 2.68 -8.18 -14.49
N TYR A 145 3.24 -9.25 -15.03
CA TYR A 145 3.92 -10.26 -14.23
C TYR A 145 5.28 -9.71 -13.79
N ASN A 146 5.55 -9.70 -12.49
CA ASN A 146 6.86 -9.34 -11.96
C ASN A 146 7.86 -10.43 -12.38
N ARG A 147 8.90 -10.05 -13.11
CA ARG A 147 9.84 -10.90 -13.87
C ARG A 147 10.74 -11.82 -13.01
N ARG A 148 10.43 -12.05 -11.73
CA ARG A 148 11.38 -12.61 -10.75
C ARG A 148 11.21 -14.10 -10.45
N SER A 149 10.50 -14.85 -11.28
CA SER A 149 10.25 -16.27 -11.09
C SER A 149 10.38 -16.99 -12.42
N ARG A 150 11.59 -16.99 -12.98
CA ARG A 150 11.95 -17.75 -14.19
C ARG A 150 13.07 -18.77 -13.95
N ASP A 151 13.68 -18.78 -12.78
CA ASP A 151 14.81 -19.66 -12.50
C ASP A 151 14.41 -20.71 -11.47
N TYR A 152 13.77 -21.79 -11.92
CA TYR A 152 13.80 -23.09 -11.23
C TYR A 152 13.14 -24.16 -12.10
N PHE A 153 13.88 -25.24 -12.33
CA PHE A 153 13.51 -26.50 -12.99
C PHE A 153 13.50 -26.52 -14.52
N ASP A 154 14.66 -26.85 -15.09
CA ASP A 154 14.81 -27.96 -16.03
C ASP A 154 16.29 -28.40 -15.99
N ASP A 155 16.66 -29.09 -14.90
CA ASP A 155 17.86 -29.92 -14.82
C ASP A 155 17.52 -31.27 -15.50
N GLU A 156 18.13 -31.48 -16.67
CA GLU A 156 18.79 -32.72 -17.07
C GLU A 156 18.22 -34.02 -16.47
N TYR A 157 17.30 -34.65 -17.20
CA TYR A 157 17.09 -36.09 -17.09
C TYR A 157 17.65 -36.72 -18.37
N GLU A 158 18.90 -37.17 -18.26
CA GLU A 158 19.55 -38.09 -19.20
C GLU A 158 18.66 -39.33 -19.40
N GLU A 159 18.23 -39.57 -20.63
CA GLU A 159 17.74 -40.88 -21.07
C GLU A 159 18.95 -41.70 -21.51
N ASP A 160 19.36 -42.65 -20.68
CA ASP A 160 20.17 -43.79 -21.10
C ASP A 160 19.38 -45.09 -20.94
N TYR A 161 19.56 -45.94 -21.96
CA TYR A 161 18.97 -47.24 -22.28
C TYR A 161 18.86 -48.27 -21.14
#